data_AF-A0A2K8WKY2-F1
#
_entry.id   AF-A0A2K8WKY2-F1
#
_cell.length_a   1.000
_cell.length_b   1.000
_cell.length_c   1.000
_cell.angle_alpha   90.00
_cell.angle_beta   90.00
_cell.angle_gamma   90.00
#
_symmetry.space_group_name_H-M   'P 1'
#
loop_
_entity.id
_entity.type
_entity.pdbx_description
1 polymer ?
#
loop_
_entity_poly.entity_id
_entity_poly.type
_entity_poly.pdbx_seq_one_letter_code
_entity_poly.pdbx_strand_id
1 'polypeptide(L)'
;MGLMLVKSDSVNNKTILDNFMIIKSYFSKLLALILVVVVGLVGCGSTTGLTGNYTQDTMTVLEKVQVAIALPTEISIEEKKEIQNETRAQINDYISRYRKNSNYGGLKSFTTMQTALNSLAGYYTSYGNRPIPDKLQKRLTQEFKQVEFALNKGY
;
A
#
# COMPACT_ATOMS: atom_id res chain seq x y z
N MET A 1 -19.97 7.02 69.90
CA MET A 1 -19.02 6.24 69.06
C MET A 1 -19.66 5.84 67.72
N GLY A 2 -20.29 6.77 66.97
CA GLY A 2 -20.98 6.44 65.70
C GLY A 2 -20.63 7.34 64.52
N LEU A 3 -19.84 8.40 64.74
CA LEU A 3 -19.52 9.38 63.69
C LEU A 3 -18.22 9.08 62.92
N MET A 4 -17.37 8.17 63.40
CA MET A 4 -16.09 7.86 62.75
C MET A 4 -16.17 6.77 61.67
N LEU A 5 -17.16 5.87 61.70
CA LEU A 5 -17.23 4.78 60.71
C LEU A 5 -17.82 5.20 59.36
N VAL A 6 -18.80 6.11 59.34
CA VAL A 6 -19.44 6.55 58.09
C VAL A 6 -18.52 7.42 57.22
N LYS A 7 -17.56 8.13 57.83
CA LYS A 7 -16.63 9.02 57.11
C LYS A 7 -15.55 8.22 56.34
N SER A 8 -15.15 7.06 56.86
CA SER A 8 -14.09 6.23 56.26
C SER A 8 -14.53 5.57 54.95
N ASP A 9 -15.77 5.05 54.89
CA ASP A 9 -16.29 4.36 53.70
C ASP A 9 -16.59 5.31 52.53
N SER A 10 -17.04 6.54 52.83
CA SER A 10 -17.32 7.55 51.80
C SER A 10 -16.05 8.09 51.13
N VAL A 11 -14.95 8.24 51.88
CA VAL A 11 -13.65 8.70 51.34
C VAL A 11 -13.02 7.62 50.47
N ASN A 12 -13.15 6.34 50.86
CA ASN A 12 -12.59 5.23 50.11
C ASN A 12 -13.30 5.03 48.75
N ASN A 13 -14.64 5.11 48.72
CA ASN A 13 -15.41 4.99 47.47
C ASN A 13 -15.13 6.13 46.49
N LYS A 14 -14.96 7.37 46.97
CA LYS A 14 -14.60 8.50 46.11
C LYS A 14 -13.20 8.33 45.51
N THR A 15 -12.25 7.83 46.28
CA THR A 15 -10.87 7.59 45.83
C THR A 15 -10.79 6.47 44.79
N ILE A 16 -11.60 5.41 44.96
CA ILE A 16 -11.72 4.30 43.99
C ILE A 16 -12.34 4.79 42.67
N LEU A 17 -13.38 5.63 42.72
CA LEU A 17 -14.02 6.20 41.54
C LEU A 17 -13.12 7.19 40.79
N ASP A 18 -12.38 8.03 41.51
CA ASP A 18 -11.42 8.98 40.94
C ASP A 18 -10.27 8.22 40.23
N ASN A 19 -9.74 7.14 40.82
CA ASN A 19 -8.74 6.27 40.21
C ASN A 19 -9.27 5.53 38.96
N PHE A 20 -10.51 5.05 38.99
CA PHE A 20 -11.14 4.39 37.84
C PHE A 20 -11.31 5.34 36.65
N MET A 21 -11.68 6.60 36.91
CA MET A 21 -11.85 7.63 35.88
C MET A 21 -10.51 8.05 35.26
N ILE A 22 -9.45 8.11 36.07
CA ILE A 22 -8.07 8.38 35.63
C ILE A 22 -7.54 7.24 34.75
N ILE A 23 -7.70 5.97 35.16
CA ILE A 23 -7.27 4.78 34.41
C ILE A 23 -7.91 4.69 33.02
N LYS A 24 -9.21 5.02 32.93
CA LYS A 24 -9.94 5.02 31.64
C LYS A 24 -9.38 6.04 30.64
N SER A 25 -8.94 7.21 31.11
CA SER A 25 -8.33 8.24 30.26
C SER A 25 -6.95 7.80 29.74
N TYR A 26 -6.15 7.16 30.59
CA TYR A 26 -4.84 6.63 30.20
C TYR A 26 -4.96 5.47 29.21
N PHE A 27 -5.92 4.55 29.39
CA PHE A 27 -6.18 3.48 28.43
C PHE A 27 -6.58 4.01 27.06
N SER A 28 -7.44 5.03 27.01
CA SER A 28 -7.85 5.64 25.75
C SER A 28 -6.68 6.34 25.03
N LYS A 29 -5.80 7.02 25.77
CA LYS A 29 -4.59 7.65 25.22
C LYS A 29 -3.56 6.63 24.74
N LEU A 30 -3.40 5.53 25.48
CA LEU A 30 -2.48 4.45 25.14
C LEU A 30 -2.95 3.70 23.89
N LEU A 31 -4.27 3.47 23.76
CA LEU A 31 -4.87 2.91 22.55
C LEU A 31 -4.68 3.82 21.34
N ALA A 32 -4.84 5.14 21.50
CA ALA A 32 -4.60 6.11 20.43
C ALA A 32 -3.12 6.12 19.99
N LEU A 33 -2.19 6.02 20.94
CA LEU A 33 -0.75 5.95 20.66
C LEU A 33 -0.39 4.66 19.91
N ILE A 34 -0.95 3.52 20.34
CA ILE A 34 -0.81 2.25 19.62
C ILE A 34 -1.37 2.37 18.19
N LEU A 35 -2.51 3.01 18.00
CA LEU A 35 -3.09 3.21 16.66
C LEU A 35 -2.17 4.06 15.76
N VAL A 36 -1.59 5.14 16.27
CA VAL A 36 -0.63 5.97 15.53
C VAL A 36 0.64 5.19 15.18
N VAL A 37 1.15 4.37 16.11
CA VAL A 37 2.32 3.51 15.87
C VAL A 37 2.00 2.43 14.84
N VAL A 38 0.83 1.79 14.91
CA VAL A 38 0.40 0.78 13.92
C VAL A 38 0.25 1.42 12.54
N VAL A 39 -0.38 2.59 12.42
CA VAL A 39 -0.48 3.30 11.13
C VAL A 39 0.90 3.74 10.62
N GLY A 40 1.83 4.11 11.51
CA GLY A 40 3.22 4.41 11.17
C GLY A 40 4.04 3.19 10.73
N LEU A 41 3.76 1.99 11.28
CA LEU A 41 4.45 0.74 10.95
C LEU A 41 3.89 0.03 9.71
N VAL A 42 2.62 0.25 9.36
CA VAL A 42 2.00 -0.32 8.14
C VAL A 42 2.52 0.38 6.87
N GLY A 43 3.31 1.45 7.01
CA GLY A 43 4.14 2.03 5.95
C GLY A 43 5.41 1.23 5.65
N CYS A 44 5.37 -0.10 5.65
CA CYS A 44 6.49 -0.92 5.17
C CYS A 44 6.43 -0.98 3.64
N GLY A 45 6.89 0.10 2.99
CA GLY A 45 7.23 0.06 1.58
C GLY A 45 8.51 -0.73 1.44
N SER A 46 8.43 -1.94 0.88
CA SER A 46 9.60 -2.62 0.30
C SER A 46 10.33 -1.61 -0.58
N THR A 47 11.66 -1.51 -0.45
CA THR A 47 12.45 -0.65 -1.32
C THR A 47 12.29 -1.19 -2.74
N THR A 48 11.40 -0.58 -3.50
CA THR A 48 10.97 -0.97 -4.84
C THR A 48 12.08 -0.97 -5.87
N GLY A 49 13.28 -0.52 -5.48
CA GLY A 49 14.45 -0.37 -6.33
C GLY A 49 14.39 0.88 -7.21
N LEU A 50 13.44 1.79 -6.95
CA LEU A 50 13.30 3.03 -7.71
C LEU A 50 14.43 4.01 -7.37
N THR A 51 15.26 4.29 -8.36
CA THR A 51 16.46 5.14 -8.27
C THR A 51 16.13 6.63 -8.37
N GLY A 52 14.94 6.98 -8.87
CA GLY A 52 14.54 8.33 -9.21
C GLY A 52 14.77 8.70 -10.67
N ASN A 53 15.53 7.91 -11.43
CA ASN A 53 15.66 8.09 -12.88
C ASN A 53 14.41 7.56 -13.58
N TYR A 54 13.56 8.45 -14.08
CA TYR A 54 12.27 8.11 -14.67
C TYR A 54 12.33 7.01 -15.73
N THR A 55 13.27 7.11 -16.68
CA THR A 55 13.38 6.14 -17.77
C THR A 55 13.77 4.77 -17.24
N GLN A 56 14.81 4.73 -16.42
CA GLN A 56 15.30 3.48 -15.81
C GLN A 56 14.23 2.82 -14.94
N ASP A 57 13.63 3.61 -14.05
CA ASP A 57 12.61 3.17 -13.12
C ASP A 57 11.36 2.67 -13.87
N THR A 58 10.97 3.33 -14.96
CA THR A 58 9.84 2.86 -15.79
C THR A 58 10.13 1.53 -16.46
N MET A 59 11.35 1.35 -17.00
CA MET A 59 11.76 0.07 -17.60
C MET A 59 11.81 -1.06 -16.56
N THR A 60 12.35 -0.79 -15.37
CA THR A 60 12.40 -1.78 -14.29
C THR A 60 11.01 -2.19 -13.81
N VAL A 61 10.07 -1.24 -13.69
CA VAL A 61 8.67 -1.55 -13.34
C VAL A 61 8.01 -2.37 -14.46
N LEU A 62 8.25 -1.99 -15.71
CA LEU A 62 7.69 -2.67 -16.88
C LEU A 62 8.14 -4.12 -16.96
N GLU A 63 9.44 -4.39 -16.81
CA GLU A 63 10.00 -5.75 -16.79
C GLU A 63 9.39 -6.60 -15.68
N LYS A 64 9.35 -6.08 -14.45
CA LYS A 64 8.77 -6.81 -13.31
C LYS A 64 7.29 -7.10 -13.51
N VAL A 65 6.53 -6.15 -14.04
CA VAL A 65 5.11 -6.36 -14.34
C VAL A 65 4.93 -7.39 -15.47
N GLN A 66 5.77 -7.37 -16.51
CA GLN A 66 5.75 -8.38 -17.57
C GLN A 66 5.99 -9.79 -17.02
N VAL A 67 6.96 -9.95 -16.11
CA VAL A 67 7.20 -11.22 -15.43
C VAL A 67 5.99 -11.63 -14.59
N ALA A 68 5.41 -10.71 -13.84
CA ALA A 68 4.25 -10.97 -12.99
C ALA A 68 2.98 -11.36 -13.78
N ILE A 69 2.79 -10.87 -15.01
CA ILE A 69 1.67 -11.28 -15.86
C ILE A 69 1.93 -12.56 -16.65
N ALA A 70 3.20 -12.97 -16.78
CA ALA A 70 3.64 -14.18 -17.49
C ALA A 70 3.80 -15.39 -16.55
N LEU A 71 3.36 -15.28 -15.29
CA LEU A 71 3.49 -16.35 -14.31
C LEU A 71 2.79 -17.64 -14.77
N PRO A 72 3.49 -18.79 -14.76
CA PRO A 72 2.89 -20.07 -15.10
C PRO A 72 1.76 -20.45 -14.15
N THR A 73 0.82 -21.26 -14.65
CA THR A 73 -0.34 -21.73 -13.89
C THR A 73 0.02 -22.70 -12.77
N GLU A 74 1.23 -23.26 -12.77
CA GLU A 74 1.70 -24.27 -11.81
C GLU A 74 2.35 -23.69 -10.54
N ILE A 75 2.48 -22.36 -10.43
CA ILE A 75 3.03 -21.70 -9.23
C ILE A 75 2.07 -21.84 -8.04
N SER A 76 2.64 -22.02 -6.85
CA SER A 76 1.88 -22.08 -5.60
C SER A 76 1.02 -20.83 -5.38
N ILE A 77 -0.15 -21.00 -4.74
CA ILE A 77 -1.08 -19.89 -4.48
C ILE A 77 -0.42 -18.82 -3.59
N GLU A 78 0.41 -19.24 -2.65
CA GLU A 78 1.13 -18.36 -1.72
C GLU A 78 2.16 -17.50 -2.46
N GLU A 79 3.00 -18.12 -3.30
CA GLU A 79 4.00 -17.43 -4.11
C GLU A 79 3.34 -16.46 -5.10
N LYS A 80 2.21 -16.88 -5.70
CA LYS A 80 1.43 -15.99 -6.58
C LYS A 80 0.91 -14.76 -5.83
N LYS A 81 0.41 -14.91 -4.61
CA LYS A 81 -0.06 -13.79 -3.78
C LYS A 81 1.09 -12.85 -3.44
N GLU A 82 2.25 -13.40 -3.10
CA GLU A 82 3.46 -12.62 -2.80
C GLU A 82 3.85 -11.76 -4.01
N ILE A 83 4.01 -12.37 -5.19
CA ILE A 83 4.36 -11.64 -6.41
C ILE A 83 3.31 -10.58 -6.76
N GLN A 84 2.01 -10.88 -6.61
CA GLN A 84 0.95 -9.90 -6.83
C GLN A 84 1.01 -8.73 -5.86
N ASN A 85 1.28 -8.99 -4.58
CA ASN A 85 1.39 -7.96 -3.54
C ASN A 85 2.61 -7.07 -3.77
N GLU A 86 3.75 -7.67 -4.09
CA GLU A 86 4.97 -6.94 -4.47
C GLU A 86 4.76 -6.08 -5.70
N THR A 87 4.14 -6.64 -6.75
CA THR A 87 3.81 -5.92 -7.99
C THR A 87 2.93 -4.71 -7.68
N ARG A 88 1.92 -4.86 -6.83
CA ARG A 88 1.05 -3.75 -6.41
C ARG A 88 1.78 -2.69 -5.62
N ALA A 89 2.60 -3.09 -4.66
CA ALA A 89 3.41 -2.16 -3.88
C ALA A 89 4.32 -1.34 -4.82
N GLN A 90 4.95 -2.00 -5.78
CA GLN A 90 5.80 -1.35 -6.77
C GLN A 90 5.04 -0.39 -7.70
N ILE A 91 3.86 -0.79 -8.18
CA ILE A 91 2.97 0.07 -8.97
C ILE A 91 2.62 1.34 -8.19
N ASN A 92 2.21 1.19 -6.93
CA ASN A 92 1.80 2.31 -6.09
C ASN A 92 2.96 3.27 -5.83
N ASP A 93 4.15 2.76 -5.55
CA ASP A 93 5.33 3.59 -5.30
C ASP A 93 5.76 4.35 -6.57
N TYR A 94 5.80 3.66 -7.72
CA TYR A 94 6.10 4.28 -9.01
C TYR A 94 5.13 5.41 -9.35
N ILE A 95 3.82 5.14 -9.25
CA ILE A 95 2.79 6.15 -9.53
C ILE A 95 2.89 7.30 -8.53
N SER A 96 3.06 7.03 -7.24
CA SER A 96 3.17 8.05 -6.20
C SER A 96 4.34 9.00 -6.45
N ARG A 97 5.50 8.44 -6.81
CA ARG A 97 6.74 9.16 -7.10
C ARG A 97 6.60 10.09 -8.30
N TYR A 98 6.13 9.57 -9.43
CA TYR A 98 6.17 10.30 -10.70
C TYR A 98 4.93 11.14 -10.99
N ARG A 99 3.77 10.80 -10.41
CA ARG A 99 2.52 11.54 -10.64
C ARG A 99 2.58 13.01 -10.20
N LYS A 100 3.31 13.30 -9.11
CA LYS A 100 3.42 14.67 -8.57
C LYS A 100 4.52 15.50 -9.25
N ASN A 101 5.37 14.87 -10.06
CA ASN A 101 6.46 15.56 -10.71
C ASN A 101 5.97 16.16 -12.04
N SER A 102 5.95 17.49 -12.16
CA SER A 102 5.48 18.18 -13.36
C SER A 102 6.28 17.85 -14.62
N ASN A 103 7.54 17.40 -14.48
CA ASN A 103 8.38 17.03 -15.62
C ASN A 103 7.98 15.68 -16.24
N TYR A 104 7.34 14.78 -15.47
CA TYR A 104 7.04 13.41 -15.90
C TYR A 104 5.55 13.09 -15.89
N GLY A 105 4.78 13.67 -14.98
CA GLY A 105 3.35 13.39 -14.80
C GLY A 105 2.48 13.75 -16.01
N GLY A 106 2.95 14.63 -16.89
CA GLY A 106 2.28 15.00 -18.14
C GLY A 106 2.75 14.22 -19.38
N LEU A 107 3.77 13.37 -19.25
CA LEU A 107 4.32 12.62 -20.38
C LEU A 107 3.32 11.57 -20.87
N LYS A 108 3.33 11.31 -22.17
CA LYS A 108 2.49 10.29 -22.77
C LYS A 108 2.93 8.90 -22.31
N SER A 109 4.25 8.69 -22.16
CA SER A 109 4.81 7.49 -21.54
C SER A 109 4.24 7.24 -20.15
N PHE A 110 4.22 8.27 -19.28
CA PHE A 110 3.71 8.13 -17.91
C PHE A 110 2.21 7.86 -17.86
N THR A 111 1.40 8.64 -18.57
CA THR A 111 -0.07 8.51 -18.56
C THR A 111 -0.53 7.17 -19.14
N THR A 112 0.12 6.69 -20.20
CA THR A 112 -0.13 5.36 -20.78
C THR A 112 0.25 4.27 -19.78
N MET A 113 1.43 4.35 -19.17
CA MET A 113 1.89 3.41 -18.16
C MET A 113 0.95 3.37 -16.95
N GLN A 114 0.56 4.54 -16.44
CA GLN A 114 -0.37 4.65 -15.31
C GLN A 114 -1.72 3.97 -15.60
N THR A 115 -2.24 4.12 -16.81
CA THR A 115 -3.50 3.48 -17.23
C THR A 115 -3.38 1.95 -17.26
N ALA A 116 -2.27 1.44 -17.81
CA ALA A 116 -1.97 0.02 -17.84
C ALA A 116 -1.84 -0.57 -16.43
N LEU A 117 -1.04 0.08 -15.58
CA LEU A 117 -0.79 -0.36 -14.20
C LEU A 117 -2.06 -0.31 -13.35
N ASN A 118 -2.89 0.73 -13.49
CA ASN A 118 -4.18 0.81 -12.79
C ASN A 118 -5.14 -0.30 -13.23
N SER A 119 -5.16 -0.62 -14.53
CA SER A 119 -5.95 -1.74 -15.05
C SER A 119 -5.52 -3.08 -14.42
N LEU A 120 -4.21 -3.31 -14.31
CA LEU A 120 -3.66 -4.52 -13.69
C LEU A 120 -3.97 -4.59 -12.20
N ALA A 121 -3.73 -3.49 -11.46
CA ALA A 121 -4.03 -3.42 -10.03
C ALA A 121 -5.51 -3.66 -9.76
N GLY A 122 -6.40 -3.09 -10.58
CA GLY A 122 -7.85 -3.30 -10.51
C GLY A 122 -8.25 -4.76 -10.78
N TYR A 123 -7.58 -5.43 -11.73
CA TYR A 123 -7.78 -6.85 -11.99
C TYR A 123 -7.44 -7.70 -10.76
N TYR A 124 -6.26 -7.49 -10.16
CA TYR A 124 -5.87 -8.21 -8.95
C TYR A 124 -6.81 -7.91 -7.78
N THR A 125 -7.52 -6.77 -7.75
CA THR A 125 -8.48 -6.44 -6.66
C THR A 125 -9.77 -7.21 -6.84
N SER A 126 -10.22 -7.30 -8.09
CA SER A 126 -11.50 -7.90 -8.42
C SER A 126 -11.44 -9.42 -8.50
N TYR A 127 -10.32 -9.98 -8.95
CA TYR A 127 -10.20 -11.39 -9.30
C TYR A 127 -9.12 -12.15 -8.51
N GLY A 128 -8.35 -11.47 -7.66
CA GLY A 128 -7.35 -12.06 -6.76
C GLY A 128 -6.35 -12.98 -7.49
N ASN A 129 -6.33 -14.25 -7.10
CA ASN A 129 -5.34 -15.23 -7.57
C ASN A 129 -5.69 -15.88 -8.92
N ARG A 130 -6.73 -15.40 -9.62
CA ARG A 130 -7.06 -15.95 -10.95
C ARG A 130 -5.97 -15.58 -11.96
N PRO A 131 -5.66 -16.47 -12.92
CA PRO A 131 -4.76 -16.12 -14.02
C PRO A 131 -5.32 -14.93 -14.79
N ILE A 132 -4.43 -14.11 -15.35
CA ILE A 132 -4.83 -12.95 -16.15
C ILE A 132 -5.35 -13.48 -17.49
N PRO A 133 -6.54 -13.02 -17.97
CA PRO A 133 -7.06 -13.45 -19.25
C PRO A 133 -6.15 -12.98 -20.39
N ASP A 134 -5.97 -13.82 -21.42
CA ASP A 134 -5.11 -13.53 -22.58
C ASP A 134 -5.44 -12.18 -23.23
N LYS A 135 -6.72 -11.80 -23.27
CA LYS A 135 -7.15 -10.50 -23.82
C LYS A 135 -6.58 -9.33 -23.02
N LEU A 136 -6.59 -9.43 -21.69
CA LEU A 136 -6.02 -8.40 -20.81
C LEU A 136 -4.49 -8.40 -20.93
N GLN A 137 -3.86 -9.57 -20.94
CA GLN A 137 -2.42 -9.70 -21.10
C GLN A 137 -1.95 -9.06 -22.43
N LYS A 138 -2.57 -9.41 -23.56
CA LYS A 138 -2.27 -8.82 -24.88
C LYS A 138 -2.39 -7.31 -24.90
N ARG A 139 -3.45 -6.77 -24.29
CA ARG A 139 -3.65 -5.31 -24.19
C ARG A 139 -2.54 -4.65 -23.37
N LEU A 140 -2.23 -5.19 -22.20
CA LEU A 140 -1.14 -4.66 -21.34
C LEU A 140 0.20 -4.70 -22.07
N THR A 141 0.52 -5.81 -22.76
CA THR A 141 1.74 -5.92 -23.57
C THR A 141 1.79 -4.87 -24.68
N GLN A 142 0.67 -4.55 -25.33
CA GLN A 142 0.61 -3.47 -26.33
C GLN A 142 0.83 -2.09 -25.71
N GLU A 143 0.25 -1.82 -24.55
CA GLU A 143 0.43 -0.57 -23.81
C GLU A 143 1.90 -0.42 -23.36
N PHE A 144 2.53 -1.49 -22.87
CA PHE A 144 3.94 -1.50 -22.50
C PHE A 144 4.86 -1.21 -23.68
N LYS A 145 4.60 -1.78 -24.85
CA LYS A 145 5.36 -1.45 -26.08
C LYS A 145 5.23 0.03 -26.46
N GLN A 146 4.06 0.63 -26.27
CA GLN A 146 3.86 2.05 -26.51
C GLN A 146 4.65 2.91 -25.53
N VAL A 147 4.70 2.50 -24.25
CA VAL A 147 5.50 3.15 -23.22
C VAL A 147 6.99 3.08 -23.56
N GLU A 148 7.52 1.90 -23.91
CA GLU A 148 8.91 1.74 -24.34
C GLU A 148 9.25 2.63 -25.54
N PHE A 149 8.38 2.67 -26.54
CA PHE A 149 8.57 3.53 -27.70
C PHE A 149 8.60 5.02 -27.31
N ALA A 150 7.68 5.46 -26.45
CA ALA A 150 7.60 6.83 -25.98
C ALA A 150 8.83 7.23 -25.14
N LEU A 151 9.30 6.34 -24.26
CA LEU A 151 10.53 6.52 -23.47
C LEU A 151 11.77 6.68 -24.37
N ASN A 152 11.90 5.82 -25.39
CA ASN A 152 13.00 5.91 -26.36
C ASN A 152 12.99 7.19 -27.19
N LYS A 153 11.80 7.81 -27.33
CA LYS A 153 11.63 9.10 -28.02
C LYS A 153 11.68 10.30 -27.08
N GLY A 154 11.67 10.09 -25.77
CA GLY A 154 11.75 11.13 -24.74
C GLY A 154 10.45 11.87 -24.45
N TYR A 155 9.27 11.24 -24.62
CA TYR A 155 7.97 11.87 -24.31
C TYR A 155 6.93 10.94 -23.70
#